data_AF-A0A6P3IA79-F1
#
_entry.id   AF-A0A6P3IA79-F1
#
_cell.length_a   1.000
_cell.length_b   1.000
_cell.length_c   1.000
_cell.angle_alpha   90.00
_cell.angle_beta   90.00
_cell.angle_gamma   90.00
#
_symmetry.space_group_name_H-M   'P 1'
#
loop_
_entity.id
_entity.type
_entity.pdbx_description
1 polymer ?
#
loop_
_entity_poly.entity_id
_entity_poly.type
_entity_poly.pdbx_seq_one_letter_code
_entity_poly.pdbx_strand_id
1 'polypeptide(L)' 'MSDSSLKKREEGLPVCFSANNYMESKCQAVIEELRKCCARYPKGRSLICSGFEKEEKEKQTLKCTPQ' A
#
# COMPACT_ATOMS: atom_id res chain seq x y z
N MET A 1 2.50 13.66 -16.25
CA MET A 1 3.55 13.78 -15.21
C MET A 1 3.30 12.69 -14.18
N SER A 2 3.96 11.53 -14.30
CA SER A 2 3.89 10.50 -13.26
C SER A 2 4.80 10.94 -12.12
N ASP A 3 4.27 11.08 -10.91
CA ASP A 3 5.04 11.61 -9.78
C ASP A 3 6.17 10.63 -9.45
N SER A 4 7.42 10.98 -9.82
CA SER A 4 8.59 10.14 -9.63
C SER A 4 8.86 9.76 -8.16
N SER A 5 8.22 10.45 -7.21
CA SER A 5 8.33 10.19 -5.77
C SER A 5 7.49 9.00 -5.33
N LEU A 6 6.41 8.67 -6.04
CA LEU A 6 5.59 7.50 -5.77
C LEU A 6 6.26 6.23 -6.32
N LYS A 7 6.76 6.31 -7.56
CA LYS A 7 7.46 5.22 -8.25
C LYS A 7 8.64 4.66 -7.43
N LYS A 8 9.49 5.54 -6.86
CA LYS A 8 10.64 5.13 -6.03
C LYS A 8 10.27 4.43 -4.73
N ARG A 9 9.13 4.78 -4.12
CA ARG A 9 8.68 4.14 -2.87
C ARG A 9 8.06 2.78 -3.12
N GLU A 10 7.38 2.61 -4.25
CA GLU A 10 6.75 1.35 -4.66
C GLU A 10 7.78 0.26 -4.95
N GLU A 11 8.96 0.63 -5.43
CA GLU A 11 10.09 -0.27 -5.67
C GLU A 11 10.66 -0.87 -4.37
N GLY A 12 10.44 -0.23 -3.21
CA GLY A 12 10.92 -0.72 -1.92
C GLY A 12 10.13 -1.93 -1.39
N LEU A 13 8.87 -2.09 -1.80
CA LEU A 13 8.00 -3.14 -1.28
C LEU A 13 8.39 -4.54 -1.78
N PRO A 14 8.60 -4.78 -3.10
CA PRO A 14 9.07 -6.07 -3.60
C PRO A 14 10.40 -6.50 -2.97
N VAL A 15 11.33 -5.55 -2.78
CA VAL A 15 12.62 -5.80 -2.13
C VAL A 15 12.41 -6.25 -0.69
N CYS A 16 11.55 -5.57 0.06
CA CYS A 16 11.24 -5.95 1.44
C CYS A 16 10.60 -7.35 1.51
N PHE A 17 9.61 -7.64 0.65
CA PHE A 17 8.98 -8.96 0.60
C PHE A 17 10.00 -10.05 0.29
N SER A 18 10.85 -9.86 -0.72
CA SER A 18 11.90 -10.81 -1.07
C SER A 18 12.88 -11.07 0.08
N ALA A 19 13.34 -10.01 0.76
CA ALA A 19 14.27 -10.11 1.89
C ALA A 19 13.64 -10.74 3.15
N ASN A 20 12.31 -10.68 3.29
CA ASN A 20 11.61 -11.13 4.49
C ASN A 20 10.78 -12.41 4.27
N ASN A 21 11.08 -13.21 3.25
CA ASN A 21 10.33 -14.43 2.92
C ASN A 21 8.83 -14.16 2.76
N TYR A 22 8.51 -13.03 2.13
CA TYR A 22 7.17 -12.53 1.90
C TYR A 22 6.32 -12.30 3.17
N MET A 23 6.96 -12.19 4.34
CA MET A 23 6.28 -11.90 5.60
C MET A 23 5.88 -10.42 5.67
N GLU A 24 4.59 -10.15 5.41
CA GLU A 24 4.02 -8.80 5.46
C GLU A 24 4.27 -8.10 6.81
N SER A 25 4.24 -8.84 7.91
CA SER A 25 4.49 -8.32 9.27
C SER A 25 5.87 -7.66 9.42
N LYS A 26 6.87 -8.10 8.68
CA LYS A 26 8.22 -7.52 8.69
C LYS A 26 8.35 -6.30 7.77
N CYS A 27 7.41 -6.14 6.84
CA CYS A 27 7.38 -5.03 5.88
C CYS A 27 6.34 -3.97 6.22
N GLN A 28 5.69 -4.05 7.39
CA GLN A 28 4.64 -3.10 7.82
C GLN A 28 5.09 -1.65 7.70
N ALA A 29 6.33 -1.32 8.06
CA ALA A 29 6.85 0.04 7.94
C ALA A 29 6.83 0.55 6.48
N VAL A 30 7.24 -0.28 5.52
CA VAL A 30 7.22 0.08 4.08
C VAL A 30 5.79 0.20 3.57
N ILE A 31 4.92 -0.71 4.03
CA ILE A 31 3.49 -0.74 3.69
C ILE A 31 2.79 0.52 4.20
N GLU A 32 3.02 0.93 5.45
CA GLU A 32 2.44 2.15 6.02
C GLU A 32 2.91 3.41 5.30
N GLU A 33 4.20 3.49 4.97
CA GLU A 33 4.72 4.62 4.20
C GLU A 33 4.10 4.69 2.80
N LEU A 34 3.88 3.54 2.16
CA LEU A 34 3.14 3.48 0.91
C LEU A 34 1.69 3.89 1.07
N ARG A 35 0.99 3.46 2.12
CA ARG A 35 -0.39 3.91 2.41
C ARG A 35 -0.46 5.43 2.58
N LYS A 36 0.43 6.02 3.40
CA LYS A 36 0.52 7.47 3.57
C LYS A 36 0.83 8.18 2.26
N CYS A 37 1.66 7.58 1.42
CA CYS A 37 1.99 8.10 0.10
C CYS A 37 0.76 8.09 -0.82
N CYS A 38 0.09 6.96 -0.93
CA CYS A 38 -1.12 6.77 -1.73
C CYS A 38 -2.28 7.68 -1.30
N ALA A 39 -2.41 7.96 0.01
CA ALA A 39 -3.42 8.89 0.53
C ALA A 39 -3.24 10.34 0.04
N ARG A 40 -2.03 10.73 -0.41
CA ARG A 40 -1.74 12.08 -0.90
C ARG A 40 -1.97 12.25 -2.40
N TYR A 41 -2.07 11.15 -3.15
CA TYR A 41 -2.19 11.17 -4.60
C TYR A 41 -3.60 10.81 -5.06
N PRO A 42 -4.06 11.38 -6.19
CA PRO A 42 -5.31 10.96 -6.80
C PRO A 42 -5.26 9.47 -7.17
N LYS A 43 -6.40 8.82 -6.99
CA LYS A 43 -6.63 7.39 -7.18
C LYS A 43 -6.30 6.95 -8.60
N GLY A 44 -5.90 5.69 -8.78
CA GLY A 44 -5.64 5.11 -10.09
C GLY A 44 -4.31 5.51 -10.75
N ARG A 45 -3.42 6.22 -10.03
CA ARG A 45 -2.12 6.65 -10.57
C ARG A 45 -1.03 5.58 -10.49
N SER A 46 -1.20 4.58 -9.63
CA SER A 46 -0.33 3.41 -9.55
C SER A 46 -1.09 2.15 -9.14
N LEU A 47 -0.57 1.00 -9.59
CA LEU A 47 -1.12 -0.32 -9.31
C LEU A 47 -1.05 -0.65 -7.82
N ILE A 48 0.05 -0.31 -7.13
CA ILE A 48 0.20 -0.59 -5.69
C ILE A 48 -0.80 0.26 -4.89
N CYS A 49 -0.92 1.56 -5.17
CA CYS A 49 -1.91 2.40 -4.51
C CYS A 49 -3.36 1.98 -4.78
N SER A 50 -3.66 1.51 -5.99
CA SER A 50 -4.99 0.98 -6.32
C SER A 50 -5.30 -0.28 -5.50
N GLY A 51 -4.29 -1.10 -5.25
CA GLY A 51 -4.39 -2.25 -4.33
C GLY A 51 -4.68 -1.83 -2.89
N PHE A 52 -3.92 -0.87 -2.35
CA PHE A 52 -4.15 -0.38 -0.99
C PHE A 52 -5.52 0.27 -0.80
N GLU A 53 -6.02 1.03 -1.78
CA GLU A 53 -7.35 1.62 -1.67
C GLU A 53 -8.44 0.54 -1.58
N LYS A 54 -8.31 -0.53 -2.37
CA LYS A 54 -9.27 -1.64 -2.33
C LYS A 54 -9.24 -2.34 -0.97
N GLU A 55 -8.05 -2.63 -0.45
CA GLU A 55 -7.87 -3.25 0.86
C GLU A 55 -8.45 -2.39 2.00
N GLU A 56 -8.18 -1.08 2.00
CA GLU A 56 -8.70 -0.17 3.02
C GLU A 56 -10.24 -0.09 2.99
N LYS A 57 -10.85 -0.09 1.80
CA LYS A 57 -12.31 -0.18 1.66
C LYS A 57 -12.85 -1.50 2.21
N GLU A 58 -12.20 -2.62 1.91
CA GLU A 58 -12.60 -3.94 2.43
C GLU A 58 -12.49 -4.00 3.96
N LYS A 59 -11.40 -3.48 4.54
CA LYS A 59 -11.24 -3.36 6.01
C LYS A 59 -12.31 -2.46 6.64
N GLN A 60 -12.73 -1.39 5.98
CA GLN A 60 -13.82 -0.54 6.47
C GLN A 60 -15.17 -1.25 6.41
N THR A 61 -15.44 -2.04 5.36
CA THR A 61 -16.67 -2.84 5.27
C THR A 61 -16.75 -3.94 6.32
N LEU A 62 -15.61 -4.57 6.68
CA LEU A 62 -15.53 -5.59 7.72
C LEU A 62 -15.74 -5.02 9.14
N LYS A 63 -15.45 -3.72 9.35
CA LYS A 63 -15.69 -3.03 10.64
C LYS A 63 -17.16 -2.66 10.86
N CYS A 64 -18.00 -2.72 9.81
CA CYS A 64 -19.43 -2.36 9.88
C CYS A 64 -20.37 -3.58 9.94
N THR A 65 -19.87 -4.79 10.17
CA THR A 65 -20.72 -5.93 10.54
C THR A 65 -20.78 -5.97 12.07
N PRO A 66 -21.86 -5.49 12.73
CA PRO A 66 -22.08 -5.80 14.13
C PRO A 66 -22.24 -7.32 14.22
N GLN A 67 -21.41 -7.96 15.05
CA GLN A 67 -21.59 -9.34 15.47
C GLN A 67 -22.80 -9.42 16.40
#